data_AF-A0A3A5X2L4-F1
#
_entry.id   AF-A0A3A5X2L4-F1
#
_cell.length_a   1.000
_cell.length_b   1.000
_cell.length_c   1.000
_cell.angle_alpha   90.00
_cell.angle_beta   90.00
_cell.angle_gamma   90.00
#
_symmetry.space_group_name_H-M   'P 1'
#
loop_
_entity.id
_entity.type
_entity.pdbx_description
1 polymer ?
#
loop_
_entity_poly.entity_id
_entity_poly.type
_entity_poly.pdbx_seq_one_letter_code
_entity_poly.pdbx_strand_id
1 'polypeptide(L)'
;MKKIVTIFTMLLVVLSLSSCYDRDVLDDKGLNYFIPTPENVQYIQDNATTVTLTWSIPSVIPEDFRRPISVQIQIVENNIYRDRITLVNEETSHTFTIDPAKKYRYIVKLVGTFTEENQETGRTSTVTSEGVIVNVE
;
A
#
# COMPACT_ATOMS: atom_id res chain seq x y z
N MET A 1 -34.85 0.06 29.90
CA MET A 1 -34.51 -0.45 28.55
C MET A 1 -33.97 0.63 27.62
N LYS A 2 -34.66 1.77 27.38
CA LYS A 2 -34.16 2.85 26.49
C LYS A 2 -32.73 3.34 26.80
N LYS A 3 -32.39 3.60 28.06
CA LYS A 3 -31.03 4.05 28.46
C LYS A 3 -29.93 3.03 28.15
N ILE A 4 -30.20 1.73 28.33
CA ILE A 4 -29.24 0.65 28.04
C ILE A 4 -29.04 0.51 26.54
N VAL A 5 -30.12 0.58 25.75
CA VAL A 5 -30.04 0.56 24.28
C VAL A 5 -29.21 1.75 23.78
N THR A 6 -29.46 2.96 24.30
CA THR A 6 -28.67 4.14 23.91
C THR A 6 -27.18 3.99 24.22
N ILE A 7 -26.83 3.42 25.39
CA ILE A 7 -25.43 3.17 25.76
C ILE A 7 -24.79 2.14 24.81
N PHE A 8 -25.47 1.03 24.51
CA PHE A 8 -24.96 0.03 23.57
C PHE A 8 -24.81 0.58 22.16
N THR A 9 -25.75 1.39 21.68
CA THR A 9 -25.65 2.05 20.37
C THR A 9 -24.49 3.04 20.33
N MET A 10 -24.28 3.83 21.39
CA MET A 10 -23.19 4.80 21.45
C MET A 10 -21.82 4.09 21.51
N LEU A 11 -21.71 2.99 22.27
CA LEU A 11 -20.51 2.16 22.31
C LEU A 11 -20.21 1.53 20.95
N LEU A 12 -21.23 1.03 20.25
CA LEU A 12 -21.08 0.46 18.91
C LEU A 12 -20.59 1.50 17.89
N VAL A 13 -21.09 2.74 17.98
CA VAL A 13 -20.65 3.85 17.11
C VAL A 13 -19.22 4.28 17.43
N VAL A 14 -18.82 4.30 18.70
CA VAL A 14 -17.43 4.63 19.07
C VAL A 14 -16.47 3.53 18.58
N LEU A 15 -16.85 2.25 18.76
CA LEU A 15 -16.05 1.11 18.32
C LEU A 15 -15.90 1.05 16.79
N SER A 16 -16.93 1.43 16.03
CA SER A 16 -16.87 1.46 14.57
C SER A 16 -16.02 2.61 14.02
N LEU A 17 -15.88 3.71 14.77
CA LEU A 17 -15.04 4.86 14.39
C LEU A 17 -13.58 4.70 14.81
N SER A 18 -13.27 3.83 15.77
CA SER A 18 -11.91 3.60 16.28
C SER A 18 -11.12 2.53 15.51
N SER A 19 -11.64 1.94 14.44
CA SER A 19 -10.86 1.00 13.63
C SER A 19 -9.83 1.77 12.78
N CYS A 20 -8.72 2.19 13.40
CA CYS A 20 -7.51 2.53 12.67
C CYS A 20 -6.99 1.25 12.04
N TYR A 21 -7.37 1.03 10.79
CA TYR A 21 -6.95 -0.14 10.03
C TYR A 21 -5.52 0.08 9.55
N ASP A 22 -4.56 -0.27 10.41
CA ASP A 22 -3.15 -0.26 10.06
C ASP A 22 -2.81 -1.53 9.26
N ARG A 23 -2.61 -1.35 7.96
CA ARG A 23 -2.30 -2.46 7.04
C ARG A 23 -0.85 -2.90 7.13
N ASP A 24 0.03 -2.08 7.71
CA ASP A 24 1.45 -2.41 7.76
C ASP A 24 1.70 -3.62 8.66
N VAL A 25 0.88 -3.80 9.71
CA VAL A 25 0.87 -5.00 10.56
C VAL A 25 0.50 -6.27 9.77
N LEU A 26 -0.34 -6.17 8.74
CA LEU A 26 -0.72 -7.31 7.91
C LEU A 26 0.34 -7.63 6.85
N ASP A 27 1.06 -6.60 6.41
CA ASP A 27 2.10 -6.72 5.39
C ASP A 27 3.44 -7.19 6.01
N ASP A 28 3.68 -6.93 7.30
CA ASP A 28 4.79 -7.53 8.05
C ASP A 28 4.62 -9.06 8.17
N LYS A 29 5.63 -9.78 7.69
CA LYS A 29 5.66 -11.25 7.68
C LYS A 29 6.58 -11.82 8.76
N GLY A 30 7.16 -10.98 9.62
CA GLY A 30 8.10 -11.40 10.67
C GLY A 30 9.31 -12.14 10.09
N LEU A 31 9.67 -11.81 8.85
CA LEU A 31 10.82 -12.37 8.16
C LEU A 31 12.04 -11.48 8.46
N ASN A 32 13.21 -12.07 8.67
CA ASN A 32 14.48 -11.32 8.79
C ASN A 32 15.00 -10.86 7.41
N TYR A 33 14.09 -10.48 6.51
CA TYR A 33 14.39 -10.00 5.17
C TYR A 33 13.76 -8.62 5.00
N PHE A 34 14.48 -7.72 4.34
CA PHE A 34 14.06 -6.35 4.15
C PHE A 34 14.11 -6.01 2.66
N ILE A 35 13.06 -5.37 2.17
CA ILE A 35 13.02 -4.78 0.83
C ILE A 35 12.97 -3.27 0.99
N PRO A 36 13.85 -2.52 0.30
CA PRO A 36 13.93 -1.07 0.47
C PRO A 36 12.65 -0.40 -0.04
N THR A 37 12.41 0.80 0.46
CA THR A 37 11.26 1.60 0.07
C THR A 37 11.47 2.22 -1.32
N PRO A 38 10.39 2.50 -2.07
CA PRO A 38 10.49 3.25 -3.32
C PRO A 38 10.98 4.68 -3.04
N GLU A 39 11.85 5.19 -3.90
CA GLU A 39 12.43 6.53 -3.80
C GLU A 39 11.70 7.53 -4.69
N ASN A 40 11.86 8.83 -4.42
CA ASN A 40 11.35 9.92 -5.27
C ASN A 40 9.87 9.76 -5.67
N VAL A 41 9.04 9.26 -4.75
CA VAL A 41 7.62 9.05 -5.03
C VAL A 41 6.93 10.40 -5.15
N GLN A 42 6.41 10.69 -6.33
CA GLN A 42 5.78 11.96 -6.68
C GLN A 42 4.52 11.70 -7.52
N TYR A 43 3.69 12.72 -7.63
CA TYR A 43 2.57 12.69 -8.56
C TYR A 43 2.51 13.97 -9.38
N ILE A 44 1.97 13.85 -10.59
CA ILE A 44 1.61 14.96 -11.46
C ILE A 44 0.11 14.83 -11.72
N GLN A 45 -0.60 15.93 -11.63
CA GLN A 45 -2.02 16.01 -11.96
C GLN A 45 -2.18 16.83 -13.23
N ASP A 46 -2.46 16.15 -14.35
CA ASP A 46 -2.57 16.80 -15.67
C ASP A 46 -3.91 17.55 -15.81
N ASN A 47 -4.98 16.98 -15.27
CA ASN A 47 -6.34 17.52 -15.30
C ASN A 47 -7.02 17.26 -13.94
N ALA A 48 -8.20 17.83 -13.71
CA ALA A 48 -8.98 17.58 -12.49
C ALA A 48 -9.33 16.10 -12.25
N THR A 49 -9.20 15.22 -13.25
CA THR A 49 -9.62 13.82 -13.18
C THR A 49 -8.49 12.82 -13.38
N THR A 50 -7.24 13.24 -13.58
CA THR A 50 -6.15 12.34 -13.96
C THR A 50 -4.91 12.65 -13.14
N VAL A 51 -4.37 11.60 -12.52
CA VAL A 51 -3.18 11.67 -11.67
C VAL A 51 -2.21 10.60 -12.10
N THR A 52 -0.98 11.00 -12.39
CA THR A 52 0.13 10.11 -12.71
C THR A 52 1.07 10.06 -11.54
N LEU A 53 1.22 8.87 -10.94
CA LEU A 53 2.24 8.59 -9.94
C LEU A 53 3.54 8.20 -10.63
N THR A 54 4.66 8.66 -10.07
CA THR A 54 6.02 8.28 -10.48
C THR A 54 6.83 7.92 -9.25
N TRP A 55 7.76 6.99 -9.39
CA TRP A 55 8.67 6.57 -8.34
C TRP A 55 9.96 6.03 -8.94
N SER A 56 10.99 5.93 -8.11
CA SER A 56 12.28 5.32 -8.42
C SER A 56 12.45 4.04 -7.63
N ILE A 57 13.02 3.02 -8.26
CA ILE A 57 13.42 1.79 -7.57
C ILE A 57 14.87 1.98 -7.10
N PRO A 58 15.18 1.74 -5.82
CA PRO A 58 16.54 1.80 -5.31
C PRO A 58 17.49 0.93 -6.14
N SER A 59 18.69 1.46 -6.41
CA SER A 59 19.71 0.73 -7.18
C SER A 59 20.17 -0.54 -6.45
N VAL A 60 20.24 -0.47 -5.12
CA VAL A 60 20.62 -1.59 -4.26
C VAL A 60 19.37 -2.33 -3.80
N ILE A 61 19.05 -3.41 -4.50
CA ILE A 61 18.05 -4.41 -4.07
C ILE A 61 18.83 -5.63 -3.57
N PRO A 62 18.48 -6.21 -2.40
CA PRO A 62 19.16 -7.40 -1.91
C PRO A 62 19.14 -8.55 -2.92
N GLU A 63 20.25 -9.29 -3.02
CA GLU A 63 20.41 -10.42 -3.94
C GLU A 63 19.45 -11.58 -3.63
N ASP A 64 18.84 -11.56 -2.43
CA ASP A 64 17.84 -12.52 -2.02
C ASP A 64 16.57 -12.50 -2.88
N PHE A 65 16.35 -11.40 -3.61
CA PHE A 65 15.16 -11.19 -4.44
C PHE A 65 15.47 -11.31 -5.93
N ARG A 66 14.58 -11.99 -6.65
CA ARG A 66 14.60 -12.04 -8.11
C ARG A 66 14.20 -10.70 -8.70
N ARG A 67 14.96 -10.26 -9.69
CA ARG A 67 14.55 -9.19 -10.61
C ARG A 67 13.85 -9.78 -11.85
N PRO A 68 12.90 -9.06 -12.46
CA PRO A 68 12.38 -7.76 -12.04
C PRO A 68 11.51 -7.84 -10.78
N ILE A 69 11.63 -6.85 -9.90
CA ILE A 69 10.72 -6.70 -8.76
C ILE A 69 9.36 -6.12 -9.19
N SER A 70 8.36 -6.26 -8.33
CA SER A 70 7.02 -5.71 -8.55
C SER A 70 6.79 -4.47 -7.70
N VAL A 71 5.86 -3.61 -8.13
CA VAL A 71 5.40 -2.45 -7.37
C VAL A 71 3.95 -2.65 -7.03
N GLN A 72 3.60 -2.47 -5.76
CA GLN A 72 2.24 -2.55 -5.29
C GLN A 72 1.76 -1.15 -4.91
N ILE A 73 0.59 -0.75 -5.40
CA ILE A 73 -0.02 0.54 -5.06
C ILE A 73 -1.36 0.27 -4.39
N GLN A 74 -1.49 0.70 -3.13
CA GLN A 74 -2.75 0.64 -2.40
C GLN A 74 -3.49 1.98 -2.57
N ILE A 75 -4.77 1.90 -2.93
CA ILE A 75 -5.61 3.06 -3.22
C ILE A 75 -6.57 3.26 -2.05
N VAL A 76 -6.50 4.44 -1.45
CA VAL A 76 -7.36 4.84 -0.33
C VAL A 76 -8.22 6.01 -0.78
N GLU A 77 -9.55 5.81 -0.82
CA GLU A 77 -10.52 6.86 -1.13
C GLU A 77 -11.26 7.27 0.13
N ASN A 78 -11.27 8.57 0.46
CA ASN A 78 -11.96 9.12 1.65
C ASN A 78 -11.59 8.34 2.93
N ASN A 79 -10.30 8.03 3.11
CA ASN A 79 -9.75 7.23 4.21
C ASN A 79 -10.19 5.76 4.25
N ILE A 80 -10.78 5.23 3.18
CA ILE A 80 -11.18 3.83 3.06
C ILE A 80 -10.30 3.16 2.01
N TYR A 81 -9.63 2.06 2.37
CA TYR A 81 -8.92 1.22 1.40
C TYR A 81 -9.92 0.67 0.38
N ARG A 82 -9.73 1.01 -0.89
CA ARG A 82 -10.63 0.59 -1.98
C ARG A 82 -10.06 -0.55 -2.77
N ASP A 83 -8.81 -0.40 -3.18
CA ASP A 83 -8.22 -1.30 -4.15
C ASP A 83 -6.70 -1.37 -3.97
N ARG A 84 -6.10 -2.36 -4.64
CA ARG A 84 -4.68 -2.62 -4.65
C ARG A 84 -4.27 -3.15 -6.00
N ILE A 85 -3.43 -2.40 -6.68
CA ILE A 85 -2.85 -2.81 -7.95
C ILE A 85 -1.43 -3.34 -7.74
N THR A 86 -1.02 -4.26 -8.60
CA THR A 86 0.36 -4.78 -8.65
C THR A 86 0.87 -4.63 -10.07
N LEU A 87 1.95 -3.88 -10.22
CA LEU A 87 2.67 -3.63 -11.45
C LEU A 87 3.92 -4.51 -11.46
N VAL A 88 4.12 -5.23 -12.55
CA VAL A 88 5.25 -6.14 -12.71
C VAL A 88 6.35 -5.47 -13.52
N ASN A 89 7.51 -6.12 -13.69
CA ASN A 89 8.59 -5.64 -14.56
C ASN A 89 9.21 -4.29 -14.16
N GLU A 90 9.31 -3.99 -12.85
CA GLU A 90 9.98 -2.78 -12.37
C GLU A 90 9.40 -1.47 -12.95
N GLU A 91 8.08 -1.43 -13.18
CA GLU A 91 7.40 -0.20 -13.59
C GLU A 91 7.70 0.96 -12.63
N THR A 92 7.82 2.17 -13.18
CA THR A 92 8.20 3.39 -12.44
C THR A 92 7.15 4.51 -12.51
N SER A 93 6.03 4.25 -13.20
CA SER A 93 4.91 5.19 -13.23
C SER A 93 3.58 4.47 -13.44
N HIS A 94 2.49 5.05 -12.95
CA HIS A 94 1.14 4.59 -13.27
C HIS A 94 0.14 5.74 -13.21
N THR A 95 -0.82 5.72 -14.13
CA THR A 95 -1.84 6.76 -14.25
C THR A 95 -3.19 6.26 -13.75
N PHE A 96 -3.82 7.05 -12.89
CA PHE A 96 -5.13 6.81 -12.32
C PHE A 96 -6.14 7.86 -12.80
N THR A 97 -7.38 7.42 -12.97
CA THR A 97 -8.52 8.30 -13.10
C THR A 97 -9.14 8.51 -11.72
N ILE A 98 -9.33 9.77 -11.33
CA ILE A 98 -9.88 10.17 -10.04
C ILE A 98 -11.18 10.95 -10.19
N ASP A 99 -12.01 10.89 -9.15
CA ASP A 99 -13.16 11.78 -8.97
C ASP A 99 -12.74 13.00 -8.14
N PRO A 100 -12.78 14.23 -8.69
CA PRO A 100 -12.34 15.44 -7.99
C PRO A 100 -13.16 15.76 -6.73
N ALA A 101 -14.33 15.13 -6.54
CA ALA A 101 -15.12 15.29 -5.31
C ALA A 101 -14.61 14.43 -4.14
N LYS A 102 -13.63 13.55 -4.37
CA LYS A 102 -13.10 12.62 -3.37
C LYS A 102 -11.64 12.93 -3.03
N LYS A 103 -11.23 12.52 -1.83
CA LYS A 103 -9.84 12.60 -1.39
C LYS A 103 -9.15 11.27 -1.63
N TYR A 104 -7.98 11.32 -2.27
CA TYR A 104 -7.20 10.14 -2.59
C TYR A 104 -5.89 10.12 -1.82
N ARG A 105 -5.55 8.95 -1.30
CA ARG A 105 -4.23 8.65 -0.75
C ARG A 105 -3.73 7.37 -1.39
N TYR A 106 -2.56 7.45 -2.00
CA TYR A 106 -1.88 6.31 -2.62
C TYR A 106 -0.71 5.88 -1.74
N ILE A 107 -0.52 4.57 -1.61
CA ILE A 107 0.59 4.00 -0.84
C ILE A 107 1.38 3.10 -1.79
N VAL A 108 2.60 3.52 -2.13
CA VAL A 108 3.48 2.80 -3.06
C VAL A 108 4.44 1.93 -2.26
N LYS A 109 4.50 0.64 -2.59
CA LYS A 109 5.34 -0.38 -1.95
C LYS A 109 6.11 -1.16 -3.01
N LEU A 110 7.35 -1.55 -2.72
CA LEU A 110 8.11 -2.51 -3.52
C LEU A 110 7.85 -3.92 -3.01
N VAL A 111 7.74 -4.89 -3.93
CA VAL A 111 7.51 -6.29 -3.63
C VAL A 111 8.62 -7.12 -4.28
N GLY A 112 9.47 -7.70 -3.43
CA GLY A 112 10.50 -8.65 -3.83
C GLY A 112 9.98 -10.08 -3.73
N THR A 113 10.27 -10.89 -4.74
CA THR A 113 10.03 -12.35 -4.70
C THR A 113 11.37 -13.05 -4.48
N PHE A 114 11.45 -13.98 -3.54
CA PHE A 114 12.70 -14.68 -3.24
C PHE A 114 13.28 -15.45 -4.44
N THR A 115 14.60 -15.58 -4.48
CA THR A 115 15.30 -16.56 -5.32
C THR A 115 14.89 -17.98 -4.94
N GLU A 116 15.16 -18.93 -5.82
CA GLU A 116 14.84 -20.36 -5.59
C GLU A 116 15.57 -20.93 -4.38
N GLU A 117 16.79 -20.46 -4.15
CA GLU A 117 17.64 -20.86 -3.02
C GLU A 117 17.12 -20.35 -1.68
N ASN A 118 16.57 -19.14 -1.65
CA ASN A 118 16.05 -18.51 -0.43
C ASN A 118 14.56 -18.82 -0.17
N GLN A 119 13.91 -19.56 -1.07
CA GLN A 119 12.51 -19.92 -0.90
C GLN A 119 12.35 -21.13 0.03
N GLU A 120 11.77 -20.89 1.19
CA GLU A 120 11.43 -21.95 2.15
C GLU A 120 10.00 -22.48 1.94
N THR A 121 9.87 -23.80 1.75
CA THR A 121 8.55 -24.46 1.64
C THR A 121 7.70 -24.19 2.87
N GLY A 122 6.46 -23.73 2.66
CA GLY A 122 5.52 -23.41 3.75
C GLY A 122 5.65 -21.98 4.29
N ARG A 123 6.55 -21.16 3.75
CA ARG A 123 6.65 -19.72 4.05
C ARG A 123 6.25 -18.87 2.84
N THR A 124 6.00 -17.58 3.10
CA THR A 124 5.73 -16.62 2.01
C THR A 124 6.94 -16.53 1.08
N SER A 125 6.68 -16.46 -0.23
CA SER A 125 7.71 -16.27 -1.26
C SER A 125 8.03 -14.80 -1.52
N THR A 126 7.31 -13.88 -0.86
CA THR A 126 7.42 -12.44 -1.12
C THR A 126 7.61 -11.63 0.15
N VAL A 127 8.33 -10.52 0.01
CA VAL A 127 8.54 -9.49 1.03
C VAL A 127 8.10 -8.15 0.44
N THR A 128 7.37 -7.36 1.21
CA THR A 128 6.85 -6.05 0.81
C THR A 128 7.52 -4.95 1.62
N SER A 129 7.84 -3.82 0.99
CA SER A 129 8.49 -2.69 1.67
C SER A 129 7.52 -1.96 2.57
N GLU A 130 8.05 -1.08 3.41
CA GLU A 130 7.23 0.01 3.95
C GLU A 130 6.62 0.83 2.80
N GLY A 131 5.44 1.39 3.06
CA GLY A 131 4.71 2.18 2.08
C GLY A 131 5.09 3.64 2.10
N VAL A 132 5.38 4.21 0.93
CA VAL A 132 5.49 5.66 0.77
C VAL A 132 4.13 6.22 0.42
N ILE A 133 3.67 7.16 1.24
CA ILE A 133 2.33 7.73 1.16
C ILE A 133 2.34 9.01 0.32
N VAL A 134 1.43 9.08 -0.65
CA VAL A 134 1.15 10.28 -1.45
C VAL A 134 -0.30 10.68 -1.23
N ASN A 135 -0.51 11.89 -0.70
CA ASN A 135 -1.85 12.48 -0.58
C ASN A 135 -2.10 13.35 -1.80
N VAL A 136 -3.23 13.13 -2.46
CA VAL A 136 -3.70 13.91 -3.59
C VAL A 136 -4.92 14.70 -3.12
N GLU A 137 -4.82 16.03 -3.21
CA GLU A 137 -5.83 16.99 -2.74
C GLU A 137 -6.60 17.62 -3.90
#